data_AF-A0A931W527-F1
#
_entry.id   AF-A0A931W527-F1
#
_cell.length_a   1.000
_cell.length_b   1.000
_cell.length_c   1.000
_cell.angle_alpha   90.00
_cell.angle_beta   90.00
_cell.angle_gamma   90.00
#
_symmetry.space_group_name_H-M   'P 1'
#
loop_
_entity.id
_entity.type
_entity.pdbx_description
1 polymer ?
#
loop_
_entity_poly.entity_id
_entity_poly.type
_entity_poly.pdbx_seq_one_letter_code
_entity_poly.pdbx_strand_id
1 'polypeptide(L)'
;MMQFFTQNKTAIIAAVVLALVLYGYFAFFRGPSSTDLLVLEDSPASNASQTLLATISSLNTIKLDNSIFSDPVFLSLTNFGVQIPAEPVGRRNPFAPVGSQ
;
A
#
# COMPACT_ATOMS: atom_id res chain seq x y z
N MET A 1 -35.49 -56.79 9.37
CA MET A 1 -34.50 -55.68 9.34
C MET A 1 -34.65 -54.69 10.51
N MET A 2 -35.16 -55.12 11.70
CA MET A 2 -35.24 -54.28 12.91
C MET A 2 -34.77 -54.99 14.19
N GLN A 3 -33.99 -56.08 14.09
CA GLN A 3 -33.52 -56.83 15.28
C GLN A 3 -32.09 -56.50 15.72
N PHE A 4 -31.32 -55.75 14.91
CA PHE A 4 -29.97 -55.28 15.32
C PHE A 4 -30.02 -54.16 16.38
N PHE A 5 -31.15 -53.46 16.50
CA PHE A 5 -31.32 -52.33 17.40
C PHE A 5 -31.58 -52.74 18.86
N THR A 6 -31.97 -54.00 19.14
CA THR A 6 -32.39 -54.42 20.48
C THR A 6 -31.34 -55.19 21.26
N GLN A 7 -30.40 -55.88 20.59
CA GLN A 7 -29.36 -56.68 21.25
C GLN A 7 -28.11 -55.86 21.59
N ASN A 8 -27.83 -54.80 20.83
CA ASN A 8 -26.63 -53.96 20.97
C ASN A 8 -26.95 -52.54 21.46
N LYS A 9 -28.03 -52.38 22.25
CA LYS A 9 -28.51 -51.07 22.72
C LYS A 9 -27.41 -50.22 23.37
N THR A 10 -26.55 -50.84 24.19
CA THR A 10 -25.42 -50.16 24.83
C THR A 10 -24.36 -49.70 23.82
N ALA A 11 -24.04 -50.52 22.82
CA ALA A 11 -23.08 -50.15 21.77
C ALA A 11 -23.62 -49.04 20.85
N ILE A 12 -24.92 -49.05 20.56
CA ILE A 12 -25.56 -47.99 19.75
C ILE A 12 -25.59 -46.67 20.54
N ILE A 13 -25.94 -46.71 21.83
CA ILE A 13 -25.91 -45.51 22.69
C ILE A 13 -24.48 -44.97 22.82
N ALA A 14 -23.49 -45.85 23.02
CA ALA A 14 -22.08 -45.45 23.08
C ALA A 14 -21.60 -44.81 21.78
N ALA A 15 -22.00 -45.34 20.62
CA ALA A 15 -21.66 -44.77 19.32
C ALA A 15 -22.30 -43.38 19.10
N VAL A 16 -23.54 -43.18 19.54
CA VAL A 16 -24.24 -41.89 19.44
C VAL A 16 -23.60 -40.86 20.37
N VAL A 17 -23.25 -41.24 21.60
CA VAL A 17 -22.55 -40.37 22.55
C VAL A 17 -21.16 -40.00 22.03
N LEU A 18 -20.42 -40.96 21.47
CA LEU A 18 -19.12 -40.71 20.85
C LEU A 18 -19.23 -39.75 19.67
N ALA A 19 -20.25 -39.91 18.82
CA ALA A 19 -20.50 -39.01 17.70
C ALA A 19 -20.82 -37.58 18.16
N LEU A 20 -21.61 -37.42 19.24
CA LEU A 20 -21.93 -36.11 19.83
C LEU A 20 -20.70 -35.44 20.46
N VAL A 21 -19.85 -36.21 21.14
CA VAL A 21 -18.60 -35.71 21.73
C VAL A 21 -17.62 -35.28 20.62
N LEU A 22 -17.47 -36.10 19.57
CA LEU A 22 -16.63 -35.76 18.42
C LEU A 22 -17.15 -34.53 17.68
N TYR A 23 -18.46 -34.40 17.49
CA TYR A 23 -19.07 -33.22 16.89
C TYR A 23 -18.87 -31.97 17.73
N GLY A 24 -19.08 -32.06 19.05
CA GLY A 24 -18.85 -30.96 19.99
C GLY A 24 -17.37 -30.54 20.00
N TYR A 25 -16.45 -31.50 20.00
CA TYR A 25 -15.01 -31.23 19.88
C TYR A 25 -14.68 -30.55 18.56
N PHE A 26 -15.18 -31.05 17.43
CA PHE A 26 -14.92 -30.45 16.11
C PHE A 26 -15.53 -29.05 15.95
N ALA A 27 -16.69 -28.81 16.55
CA ALA A 27 -17.36 -27.52 16.54
C ALA A 27 -16.66 -26.50 17.45
N PHE A 28 -16.12 -26.94 18.60
CA PHE A 28 -15.39 -26.09 19.53
C PHE A 28 -13.94 -25.81 19.07
N PHE A 29 -13.27 -26.77 18.43
CA PHE A 29 -11.93 -26.59 17.86
C PHE A 29 -11.94 -25.98 16.45
N ARG A 30 -13.09 -25.93 15.77
CA ARG A 30 -13.32 -24.95 14.70
C ARG A 30 -13.45 -23.59 15.36
N GLY A 31 -12.30 -22.95 15.62
CA GLY A 31 -12.26 -21.54 15.97
C GLY A 31 -13.08 -20.73 14.97
N PRO A 32 -13.64 -19.57 15.37
CA PRO A 32 -14.35 -18.71 14.44
C PRO A 32 -13.43 -18.49 13.25
N SER A 33 -13.91 -18.85 12.05
CA SER A 33 -13.34 -18.34 10.81
C SER A 33 -13.64 -16.84 10.82
N SER A 34 -12.87 -16.10 11.61
CA SER A 34 -12.84 -14.66 11.55
C SER A 34 -12.39 -14.34 10.14
N THR A 35 -13.37 -14.08 9.27
CA THR A 35 -13.23 -13.14 8.16
C THR A 35 -13.04 -11.73 8.75
N ASP A 36 -12.09 -11.62 9.66
CA ASP A 36 -11.48 -10.38 10.10
C ASP A 36 -10.05 -10.41 9.54
N LEU A 37 -10.02 -10.65 8.23
CA LEU A 37 -8.84 -10.49 7.43
C LEU A 37 -9.02 -9.08 6.90
N LEU A 38 -8.22 -8.16 7.45
CA LEU A 38 -7.94 -6.85 6.88
C LEU A 38 -8.06 -6.99 5.37
N VAL A 39 -9.18 -6.52 4.81
CA VAL A 39 -9.35 -6.45 3.38
C VAL A 39 -8.29 -5.43 2.98
N LEU A 40 -7.14 -5.92 2.52
CA LEU A 40 -6.36 -5.18 1.55
C LEU A 40 -7.36 -4.96 0.44
N GLU A 41 -7.87 -3.74 0.38
CA GLU A 41 -8.50 -3.26 -0.83
C GLU A 41 -7.41 -3.43 -1.89
N ASP A 42 -7.54 -4.48 -2.69
CA ASP A 42 -6.79 -4.62 -3.94
C ASP A 42 -7.31 -3.49 -4.81
N SER A 43 -6.85 -2.28 -4.50
CA SER A 43 -7.22 -1.07 -5.16
C SER A 43 -6.57 -1.23 -6.53
N PRO A 44 -7.34 -1.51 -7.59
CA PRO A 44 -6.77 -1.68 -8.91
C PRO A 44 -5.93 -0.44 -9.17
N ALA A 45 -4.64 -0.64 -9.49
CA ALA A 45 -3.65 0.43 -9.63
C ALA A 45 -4.33 1.67 -10.19
N SER A 46 -4.55 2.67 -9.32
CA SER A 46 -5.45 3.77 -9.63
C SER A 46 -5.06 4.33 -11.00
N ASN A 47 -6.02 4.78 -11.81
CA ASN A 47 -5.70 5.34 -13.13
C ASN A 47 -4.56 6.37 -13.03
N ALA A 48 -4.52 7.13 -11.92
CA ALA A 48 -3.42 8.03 -11.58
C ALA A 48 -2.03 7.36 -11.47
N SER A 49 -1.93 6.17 -10.87
CA SER A 49 -0.69 5.39 -10.76
C SER A 49 -0.19 4.92 -12.13
N GLN A 50 -1.09 4.48 -13.00
CA GLN A 50 -0.74 4.07 -14.37
C GLN A 50 -0.33 5.27 -15.23
N THR A 51 -1.03 6.41 -15.12
CA THR A 51 -0.65 7.65 -15.79
C THR A 51 0.71 8.15 -15.31
N LEU A 52 0.97 8.14 -13.99
CA LEU A 52 2.26 8.52 -13.42
C LEU A 52 3.40 7.65 -13.94
N LEU A 53 3.20 6.33 -14.00
CA LEU A 53 4.19 5.40 -14.53
C LEU A 53 4.47 5.64 -16.02
N ALA A 54 3.43 5.92 -16.81
CA ALA A 54 3.58 6.28 -18.22
C ALA A 54 4.35 7.61 -18.39
N THR A 55 4.07 8.62 -17.56
CA THR A 55 4.81 9.89 -17.57
C THR A 55 6.28 9.68 -17.21
N ILE A 56 6.59 8.93 -16.15
CA ILE A 56 7.97 8.65 -15.75
C ILE A 56 8.71 7.88 -16.84
N SER A 57 8.06 6.90 -17.47
CA SER A 57 8.62 6.18 -18.62
C SER A 57 8.95 7.12 -19.78
N SER A 58 8.05 8.06 -20.10
CA SER A 58 8.27 9.08 -21.12
C SER A 58 9.38 10.08 -20.78
N LEU A 59 9.61 10.37 -19.49
CA LEU A 59 10.69 11.25 -19.05
C LEU A 59 12.05 10.53 -19.10
N ASN A 60 12.09 9.22 -18.81
CA ASN A 60 13.31 8.41 -18.90
C ASN A 60 13.86 8.28 -20.33
N THR A 61 13.02 8.50 -21.35
CA THR A 61 13.45 8.54 -22.76
C THR A 61 13.96 9.91 -23.19
N ILE A 62 13.78 10.97 -22.39
CA ILE A 62 14.31 12.29 -22.72
C ILE A 62 15.81 12.28 -22.48
N LYS A 63 16.56 12.23 -23.58
CA LYS A 63 18.01 12.40 -23.58
C LYS A 63 18.33 13.81 -24.01
N LEU A 64 19.17 14.48 -23.22
CA LEU A 64 19.77 15.76 -23.61
C LEU A 64 20.84 15.46 -24.67
N ASP A 65 20.71 16.10 -25.84
CA ASP A 65 21.77 16.07 -26.83
C ASP A 65 22.89 17.02 -26.39
N ASN A 66 24.05 16.45 -26.04
CA ASN A 66 25.19 17.24 -25.60
C ASN A 66 25.90 17.96 -26.77
N SER A 67 25.56 17.63 -28.02
CA SER A 67 26.14 18.30 -29.20
C SER A 67 25.82 19.79 -29.23
N ILE A 68 24.68 20.21 -28.66
CA ILE A 68 24.28 21.62 -28.60
C ILE A 68 25.31 22.47 -27.86
N PHE A 69 25.99 21.91 -26.87
CA PHE A 69 26.98 22.63 -26.06
C PHE A 69 28.31 22.85 -26.79
N SER A 70 28.53 22.16 -27.91
CA SER A 70 29.68 22.36 -28.80
C SER A 70 29.34 23.18 -30.04
N ASP A 71 28.07 23.56 -30.23
CA ASP A 71 27.64 24.38 -31.36
C ASP A 71 28.23 25.81 -31.24
N PRO A 72 28.90 26.34 -32.29
CA PRO A 72 29.44 27.69 -32.29
C PRO A 72 28.40 28.78 -31.97
N VAL A 73 27.13 28.57 -32.34
CA VAL A 73 26.01 29.46 -32.02
C VAL A 73 25.74 29.45 -30.52
N PHE A 74 25.69 28.28 -29.89
CA PHE A 74 25.51 28.17 -28.44
C PHE A 74 26.67 28.84 -27.68
N LEU A 75 27.91 28.61 -28.14
CA LEU A 75 29.11 29.21 -27.55
C LEU A 75 29.18 30.74 -27.74
N SER A 76 28.49 31.28 -28.75
CA SER A 76 28.41 32.73 -28.99
C SER A 76 27.42 33.45 -28.07
N LEU A 77 26.56 32.72 -27.35
CA LEU A 77 25.54 33.31 -26.50
C LEU A 77 26.18 34.07 -25.34
N THR A 78 25.74 35.32 -25.17
CA THR A 78 26.15 36.17 -24.05
C THR A 78 25.16 36.04 -22.91
N ASN A 79 25.67 35.88 -21.69
CA ASN A 79 24.83 35.89 -20.49
C ASN A 79 24.34 37.32 -20.20
N PHE A 80 23.03 37.53 -20.20
CA PHE A 80 22.38 38.80 -19.85
C PHE A 80 21.85 38.82 -18.40
N GLY A 81 22.22 37.83 -17.59
CA GLY A 81 21.86 37.78 -16.18
C GLY A 81 22.41 38.99 -15.43
N VAL A 82 21.55 39.62 -14.63
CA VAL A 82 21.95 40.67 -13.69
C VAL A 82 22.37 39.99 -12.39
N GLN A 83 23.41 40.51 -11.72
CA GLN A 83 23.72 40.05 -10.37
C GLN A 83 22.53 40.33 -9.46
N ILE A 84 22.05 39.28 -8.79
CA ILE A 84 21.01 39.41 -7.77
C ILE A 84 21.70 39.92 -6.50
N PRO A 85 21.36 41.11 -5.99
CA PRO A 85 21.91 41.58 -4.72
C PRO A 85 21.47 40.64 -3.60
N ALA A 86 22.33 40.46 -2.60
CA ALA A 86 21.96 39.70 -1.42
C ALA A 86 20.86 40.45 -0.65
N GLU A 87 19.68 39.85 -0.58
CA GLU A 87 18.60 40.33 0.28
C GLU A 87 18.88 39.91 1.73
N PRO A 88 18.53 40.74 2.73
CA PRO A 88 18.68 40.37 4.12
C PRO A 88 17.85 39.13 4.42
N VAL A 89 18.42 38.21 5.19
CA VAL A 89 17.70 37.04 5.70
C VAL A 89 16.52 37.54 6.53
N GLY A 90 15.32 37.04 6.21
CA GLY A 90 14.11 37.39 6.94
C GLY A 90 14.22 37.10 8.44
N ARG A 91 13.26 37.62 9.21
CA ARG A 91 13.19 37.34 10.65
C ARG A 91 13.14 35.83 10.88
N ARG A 92 13.91 35.33 11.85
CA ARG A 92 13.89 33.90 12.25
C ARG A 92 12.47 33.39 12.51
N ASN A 93 11.61 34.23 13.07
CA ASN A 93 10.17 34.00 13.13
C ASN A 93 9.44 35.14 12.40
N PRO A 94 8.81 34.88 11.23
CA PRO A 94 8.09 35.91 10.49
C PRO A 94 6.82 36.41 11.20
N PHE A 95 6.32 35.66 12.19
CA PHE A 95 5.07 35.96 12.90
C PHE A 95 5.26 36.60 14.28
N ALA A 96 6.49 36.76 14.78
CA ALA A 96 6.69 37.35 16.10
C ALA A 96 6.27 38.83 16.12
N PRO A 97 5.76 39.39 17.24
CA PRO A 97 5.43 40.81 17.34
C PRO A 97 6.63 41.71 17.03
N VAL A 98 6.38 42.87 16.41
CA VAL A 98 7.43 43.88 16.15
C VAL A 98 8.01 44.38 17.48
N GLY A 99 9.35 44.41 17.59
CA GLY A 99 10.03 44.84 18.81
C GLY A 99 10.30 43.74 19.85
N SER A 100 9.88 42.49 19.61
CA SER A 100 10.35 41.33 20.38
C SER A 100 11.54 40.69 19.67
N GLN A 101 12.74 41.11 20.06
CA GLN A 101 14.01 40.45 19.73
C GLN A 101 14.56 39.81 21.00
#